data_AF-A0A2N8K9H8-F1
#
_entry.id   AF-A0A2N8K9H8-F1
#
_cell.length_a   1.000
_cell.length_b   1.000
_cell.length_c   1.000
_cell.angle_alpha   90.00
_cell.angle_beta   90.00
_cell.angle_gamma   90.00
#
_symmetry.space_group_name_H-M   'P 1'
#
loop_
_entity.id
_entity.type
_entity.pdbx_description
1 polymer ?
#
loop_
_entity_poly.entity_id
_entity_poly.type
_entity_poly.pdbx_seq_one_letter_code
_entity_poly.pdbx_strand_id
1 'polypeptide(L)'
;MKLIAALAGNLDQMLADEVRIAEQAVTHSIREATDGLKTELRSQVTGAGLGQRLANTWRAEVYPKGKLSIKAAGLVYSRAPVIVGAHDQGATIRSKDGFWLAIPLPAAGKGPRGKRMTPGLWEKIRGQRLRFIYRRGKPSLLVAENQRARQGQRGGFSAASQKAQTTGRGLVTVPMFLLVPQVTLKKKFDIDRSSRRWISTLAQRIANRFDEADRKGAAS
;
A
#
# COMPACT_ATOMS: atom_id res chain seq x y z
N MET A 1 -44.98 -2.92 -21.00
CA MET A 1 -46.10 -3.83 -21.30
C MET A 1 -46.30 -4.86 -20.17
N LYS A 2 -46.72 -4.44 -18.96
CA LYS A 2 -47.00 -5.38 -17.85
C LYS A 2 -48.45 -5.32 -17.32
N LEU A 3 -49.21 -4.28 -17.67
CA LEU A 3 -50.62 -4.14 -17.26
C LEU A 3 -51.59 -5.10 -17.98
N ILE A 4 -51.24 -5.58 -19.19
CA ILE A 4 -52.11 -6.46 -19.99
C ILE A 4 -52.03 -7.93 -19.50
N ALA A 5 -50.90 -8.33 -18.90
CA ALA A 5 -50.72 -9.68 -18.33
C ALA A 5 -51.37 -9.85 -16.94
N ALA A 6 -51.70 -8.75 -16.26
CA ALA A 6 -52.34 -8.74 -14.94
C ALA A 6 -53.81 -9.21 -14.96
N LEU A 7 -54.40 -9.40 -16.15
CA LEU A 7 -55.81 -9.79 -16.31
C LEU A 7 -56.01 -11.32 -16.45
N ALA A 8 -54.95 -12.13 -16.51
CA ALA A 8 -55.06 -13.59 -16.69
C ALA A 8 -54.06 -14.44 -15.87
N GLY A 9 -53.26 -13.85 -14.97
CA GLY A 9 -52.21 -14.54 -14.23
C GLY A 9 -52.02 -14.10 -12.78
N ASN A 10 -51.29 -14.90 -12.01
CA ASN A 10 -51.04 -14.71 -10.57
C ASN A 10 -50.00 -13.58 -10.33
N LEU A 11 -50.50 -12.38 -10.02
CA LEU A 11 -49.71 -11.16 -9.79
C LEU A 11 -48.58 -11.36 -8.77
N ASP A 12 -48.80 -12.18 -7.73
CA ASP A 12 -47.81 -12.42 -6.67
C ASP A 12 -46.56 -13.13 -7.20
N GLN A 13 -46.72 -14.05 -8.14
CA GLN A 13 -45.59 -14.76 -8.77
C GLN A 13 -44.77 -13.81 -9.64
N MET A 14 -45.44 -12.98 -10.45
CA MET A 14 -44.75 -11.99 -11.29
C MET A 14 -43.96 -10.98 -10.46
N LEU A 15 -44.52 -10.52 -9.34
CA LEU A 15 -43.84 -9.58 -8.46
C LEU A 15 -42.66 -10.24 -7.74
N ALA A 16 -42.79 -11.49 -7.31
CA ALA A 16 -41.69 -12.25 -6.71
C ALA A 16 -40.53 -12.48 -7.68
N ASP A 17 -40.83 -12.72 -8.96
CA ASP A 17 -39.82 -12.90 -10.00
C ASP A 17 -39.10 -11.59 -10.33
N GLU A 18 -39.82 -10.48 -10.41
CA GLU A 18 -39.25 -9.14 -10.59
C GLU A 18 -38.28 -8.79 -9.46
N VAL A 19 -38.67 -9.07 -8.21
CA VAL A 19 -37.81 -8.87 -7.04
C VAL A 19 -36.55 -9.71 -7.17
N ARG A 20 -36.67 -11.00 -7.54
CA ARG A 20 -35.51 -11.87 -7.71
C ARG A 20 -34.55 -11.35 -8.78
N ILE A 21 -35.08 -10.85 -9.90
CA ILE A 21 -34.29 -10.22 -10.96
C ILE A 21 -33.58 -8.97 -10.44
N ALA A 22 -34.27 -8.11 -9.69
CA ALA A 22 -33.68 -6.92 -9.07
C ALA A 22 -32.54 -7.30 -8.10
N GLU A 23 -32.76 -8.27 -7.22
CA GLU A 23 -31.75 -8.76 -6.27
C GLU A 23 -30.51 -9.30 -6.99
N GLN A 24 -30.71 -10.03 -8.09
CA GLN A 24 -29.62 -10.50 -8.94
C GLN A 24 -28.87 -9.33 -9.57
N ALA A 25 -29.56 -8.41 -10.25
CA ALA A 25 -28.94 -7.29 -10.94
C ALA A 25 -28.12 -6.41 -9.99
N VAL A 26 -28.67 -6.09 -8.82
CA VAL A 26 -27.99 -5.30 -7.78
C VAL A 26 -26.78 -6.03 -7.24
N THR A 27 -26.92 -7.29 -6.82
CA THR A 27 -25.81 -8.05 -6.21
C THR A 27 -24.64 -8.21 -7.18
N HIS A 28 -24.92 -8.52 -8.45
CA HIS A 28 -23.87 -8.70 -9.45
C HIS A 28 -23.19 -7.37 -9.81
N SER A 29 -23.94 -6.27 -9.93
CA SER A 29 -23.38 -4.94 -10.16
C SER A 29 -22.48 -4.48 -9.02
N ILE A 30 -22.92 -4.68 -7.77
CA ILE A 30 -22.11 -4.38 -6.58
C ILE A 30 -20.84 -5.22 -6.56
N ARG A 31 -20.93 -6.52 -6.85
CA ARG A 31 -19.76 -7.40 -6.92
C ARG A 31 -18.77 -6.94 -7.98
N GLU A 32 -19.24 -6.66 -9.18
CA GLU A 32 -18.40 -6.19 -10.29
C GLU A 32 -17.71 -4.87 -9.96
N ALA A 33 -18.43 -3.89 -9.43
CA ALA A 33 -17.85 -2.60 -9.06
C ALA A 33 -16.83 -2.73 -7.91
N THR A 34 -17.12 -3.58 -6.92
CA THR A 34 -16.22 -3.83 -5.78
C THR A 34 -14.92 -4.49 -6.25
N ASP A 35 -15.01 -5.51 -7.10
CA ASP A 35 -13.85 -6.20 -7.67
C ASP A 35 -13.09 -5.34 -8.67
N GLY A 36 -13.80 -4.52 -9.46
CA GLY A 36 -13.25 -3.53 -10.37
C GLY A 36 -12.42 -2.49 -9.62
N LEU A 37 -12.98 -1.87 -8.57
CA LEU A 37 -12.29 -0.91 -7.71
C LEU A 37 -11.03 -1.53 -7.07
N LYS A 38 -11.15 -2.73 -6.48
CA LYS A 38 -9.99 -3.46 -5.93
C LYS A 38 -8.89 -3.65 -6.97
N THR A 39 -9.26 -4.06 -8.19
CA THR A 39 -8.31 -4.34 -9.27
C THR A 39 -7.63 -3.07 -9.76
N GLU A 40 -8.39 -1.98 -9.90
CA GLU A 40 -7.83 -0.67 -10.22
C GLU A 40 -6.84 -0.20 -9.16
N LEU A 41 -7.21 -0.23 -7.88
CA LEU A 41 -6.33 0.22 -6.80
C LEU A 41 -5.04 -0.61 -6.74
N ARG A 42 -5.11 -1.91 -7.06
CA ARG A 42 -3.92 -2.75 -7.24
C ARG A 42 -3.05 -2.27 -8.39
N SER A 43 -3.65 -1.98 -9.54
CA SER A 43 -2.95 -1.48 -10.72
C SER A 43 -2.28 -0.13 -10.47
N GLN A 44 -2.94 0.78 -9.77
CA GLN A 44 -2.34 2.08 -9.39
C GLN A 44 -1.13 1.88 -8.48
N VAL A 45 -1.20 0.97 -7.50
CA VAL A 45 -0.08 0.67 -6.59
C VAL A 45 1.11 0.07 -7.35
N THR A 46 0.88 -0.88 -8.26
CA THR A 46 1.96 -1.48 -9.06
C THR A 46 2.52 -0.50 -10.09
N GLY A 47 1.67 0.25 -10.78
CA GLY A 47 2.05 1.31 -11.72
C GLY A 47 2.85 2.44 -11.07
N ALA A 48 2.64 2.70 -9.78
CA ALA A 48 3.44 3.63 -8.98
C ALA A 48 4.82 3.09 -8.56
N GLY A 49 5.13 1.82 -8.85
CA GLY A 49 6.38 1.16 -8.50
C GLY A 49 6.47 0.65 -7.06
N LEU A 50 5.36 0.54 -6.34
CA LEU A 50 5.36 0.09 -4.93
C LEU A 50 5.30 -1.44 -4.77
N GLY A 51 5.19 -2.16 -5.89
CA GLY A 51 5.32 -3.61 -5.97
C GLY A 51 4.06 -4.40 -5.62
N GLN A 52 4.08 -5.69 -6.00
CA GLN A 52 2.91 -6.57 -5.91
C GLN A 52 2.46 -6.86 -4.47
N ARG A 53 3.40 -6.90 -3.52
CA ARG A 53 3.10 -7.18 -2.11
C ARG A 53 2.16 -6.15 -1.52
N LEU A 54 2.39 -4.85 -1.80
CA LEU A 54 1.51 -3.79 -1.33
C LEU A 54 0.17 -3.82 -2.07
N ALA A 55 0.17 -4.04 -3.37
CA ALA A 55 -1.08 -4.16 -4.14
C ALA A 55 -1.98 -5.27 -3.57
N ASN A 56 -1.44 -6.43 -3.26
CA ASN A 56 -2.17 -7.57 -2.69
C ASN A 56 -2.74 -7.35 -1.27
N THR A 57 -2.43 -6.20 -0.64
CA THR A 57 -3.08 -5.80 0.61
C THR A 57 -4.51 -5.33 0.40
N TRP A 58 -4.86 -4.84 -0.79
CA TRP A 58 -6.24 -4.50 -1.15
C TRP A 58 -7.12 -5.76 -1.19
N ARG A 59 -8.26 -5.70 -0.52
CA ARG A 59 -9.27 -6.74 -0.35
C ARG A 59 -10.64 -6.18 -0.69
N ALA A 60 -11.53 -7.08 -1.10
CA ALA A 60 -12.92 -6.81 -1.40
C ALA A 60 -13.78 -7.85 -0.69
N GLU A 61 -14.90 -7.40 -0.14
CA GLU A 61 -15.96 -8.26 0.39
C GLU A 61 -17.31 -7.73 -0.10
N VAL A 62 -18.23 -8.64 -0.39
CA VAL A 62 -19.60 -8.30 -0.82
C VAL A 62 -20.57 -8.96 0.16
N TYR A 63 -21.56 -8.19 0.60
CA TYR A 63 -22.58 -8.60 1.55
C TYR A 63 -23.98 -8.49 0.96
N PRO A 64 -24.93 -9.34 1.39
CA PRO A 64 -24.73 -10.50 2.26
C PRO A 64 -23.90 -11.60 1.60
N LYS A 65 -23.15 -12.39 2.40
CA LYS A 65 -22.30 -13.46 1.87
C LYS A 65 -23.16 -14.61 1.35
N GLY A 66 -22.88 -15.06 0.13
CA GLY A 66 -23.52 -16.23 -0.48
C GLY A 66 -25.00 -16.04 -0.83
N LYS A 67 -25.54 -14.82 -0.75
CA LYS A 67 -26.94 -14.52 -1.04
C LYS A 67 -27.06 -13.36 -2.00
N LEU A 68 -28.16 -13.36 -2.76
CA LEU A 68 -28.59 -12.23 -3.55
C LEU A 68 -29.43 -11.31 -2.67
N SER A 69 -29.33 -10.01 -2.89
CA SER A 69 -30.10 -9.03 -2.15
C SER A 69 -30.19 -7.71 -2.91
N ILE A 70 -31.34 -7.07 -2.81
CA ILE A 70 -31.54 -5.70 -3.29
C ILE A 70 -30.76 -4.68 -2.44
N LYS A 71 -30.36 -5.08 -1.22
CA LYS A 71 -29.52 -4.28 -0.30
C LYS A 71 -28.07 -4.75 -0.30
N ALA A 72 -27.58 -5.27 -1.43
CA ALA A 72 -26.20 -5.71 -1.52
C ALA A 72 -25.24 -4.54 -1.30
N ALA A 73 -24.14 -4.80 -0.59
CA ALA A 73 -23.11 -3.80 -0.27
C ALA A 73 -21.71 -4.35 -0.53
N GLY A 74 -20.82 -3.49 -1.03
CA GLY A 74 -19.42 -3.81 -1.31
C GLY A 74 -18.48 -3.06 -0.36
N LEU A 75 -17.51 -3.76 0.20
CA LEU A 75 -16.46 -3.20 1.04
C LEU A 75 -15.09 -3.44 0.40
N VAL A 76 -14.36 -2.37 0.10
CA VAL A 76 -12.97 -2.42 -0.37
C VAL A 76 -12.06 -1.81 0.70
N TYR A 77 -11.03 -2.54 1.10
CA TYR A 77 -10.10 -2.12 2.16
C TYR A 77 -8.68 -2.60 1.92
N SER A 78 -7.69 -1.94 2.53
CA SER A 78 -6.30 -2.39 2.53
C SER A 78 -5.90 -2.94 3.90
N ARG A 79 -5.15 -4.05 3.94
CA ARG A 79 -4.46 -4.52 5.16
C ARG A 79 -3.26 -3.66 5.56
N ALA A 80 -2.87 -2.67 4.75
CA ALA A 80 -1.79 -1.74 5.02
C ALA A 80 -2.27 -0.28 4.91
N PRO A 81 -3.33 0.12 5.64
CA PRO A 81 -4.02 1.40 5.44
C PRO A 81 -3.09 2.61 5.61
N VAL A 82 -2.17 2.55 6.58
CA VAL A 82 -1.20 3.61 6.84
C VAL A 82 -0.25 3.82 5.66
N ILE A 83 0.20 2.74 5.01
CA ILE A 83 1.15 2.81 3.90
C ILE A 83 0.46 3.35 2.65
N VAL A 84 -0.71 2.81 2.31
CA VAL A 84 -1.44 3.29 1.12
C VAL A 84 -1.94 4.72 1.30
N GLY A 85 -2.44 5.06 2.50
CA GLY A 85 -2.89 6.41 2.83
C GLY A 85 -1.75 7.43 2.78
N ALA A 86 -0.55 7.06 3.23
CA ALA A 86 0.62 7.94 3.14
C ALA A 86 0.98 8.29 1.68
N HIS A 87 0.81 7.36 0.75
CA HIS A 87 1.05 7.59 -0.69
C HIS A 87 -0.12 8.24 -1.42
N ASP A 88 -1.35 8.10 -0.92
CA ASP A 88 -2.53 8.79 -1.41
C ASP A 88 -2.54 10.27 -1.02
N GLN A 89 -2.08 10.60 0.19
CA GLN A 89 -2.08 11.96 0.72
C GLN A 89 -0.76 12.71 0.50
N GLY A 90 0.33 12.01 0.21
CA GLY A 90 1.67 12.61 0.16
C GLY A 90 2.19 12.99 1.54
N ALA A 91 2.08 12.06 2.50
CA ALA A 91 2.36 12.32 3.90
C ALA A 91 3.82 12.76 4.16
N THR A 92 3.98 13.67 5.12
CA THR A 92 5.31 14.05 5.65
C THR A 92 5.66 13.17 6.84
N ILE A 93 6.75 12.41 6.69
CA ILE A 93 7.32 11.55 7.73
C ILE A 93 8.34 12.36 8.51
N ARG A 94 8.19 12.41 9.83
CA ARG A 94 9.15 12.99 10.78
C ARG A 94 9.36 12.04 11.95
N SER A 95 10.44 12.24 12.69
CA SER A 95 10.66 11.46 13.91
C SER A 95 9.63 11.83 14.97
N LYS A 96 9.22 10.84 15.78
CA LYS A 96 8.29 11.04 16.90
C LYS A 96 9.00 11.63 18.11
N ASP A 97 10.15 11.08 18.46
CA ASP A 97 10.84 11.32 19.74
C ASP A 97 12.18 12.08 19.56
N GLY A 98 12.41 12.69 18.40
CA GLY A 98 13.65 13.42 18.13
C GLY A 98 13.61 14.24 16.85
N PHE A 99 14.71 14.91 16.52
CA PHE A 99 14.77 15.81 15.36
C PHE A 99 15.09 15.09 14.04
N TRP A 100 15.87 14.01 14.08
CA TRP A 100 16.40 13.36 12.87
C TRP A 100 15.74 12.02 12.56
N LEU A 101 15.45 11.79 11.28
CA LEU A 101 15.28 10.45 10.70
C LEU A 101 16.64 9.91 10.28
N ALA A 102 17.03 8.77 10.86
CA ALA A 102 18.26 8.09 10.49
C ALA A 102 18.00 7.05 9.39
N ILE A 103 18.48 7.34 8.19
CA ILE A 103 18.41 6.43 7.04
C ILE A 103 19.74 5.68 6.93
N PRO A 104 19.78 4.35 7.15
CA PRO A 104 21.01 3.58 7.04
C PRO A 104 21.50 3.57 5.59
N LEU A 105 22.80 3.78 5.43
CA LEU A 105 23.52 3.60 4.18
C LEU A 105 24.01 2.15 4.08
N PRO A 106 24.39 1.66 2.88
CA PRO A 106 24.83 0.28 2.70
C PRO A 106 25.93 -0.16 3.68
N ALA A 107 26.85 0.75 4.04
CA ALA A 107 27.93 0.49 4.98
C ALA A 107 27.48 0.17 6.42
N ALA A 108 26.32 0.66 6.86
CA ALA A 108 25.78 0.32 8.18
C ALA A 108 25.37 -1.16 8.28
N GLY A 109 25.16 -1.83 7.14
CA GLY A 109 24.72 -3.21 7.08
C GLY A 109 23.27 -3.41 7.57
N LYS A 110 22.91 -4.66 7.81
CA LYS A 110 21.59 -5.05 8.32
C LYS A 110 21.67 -5.37 9.81
N GLY A 111 20.60 -5.08 10.53
CA GLY A 111 20.43 -5.48 11.92
C GLY A 111 20.08 -6.97 12.06
N PRO A 112 19.90 -7.45 13.31
CA PRO A 112 19.51 -8.83 13.59
C PRO A 112 18.26 -9.25 12.81
N ARG A 113 18.25 -10.49 12.31
CA ARG A 113 17.19 -11.05 11.46
C ARG A 113 16.88 -10.20 10.20
N GLY A 114 17.89 -9.49 9.69
CA GLY A 114 17.76 -8.69 8.47
C GLY A 114 16.96 -7.39 8.63
N LYS A 115 16.64 -6.97 9.86
CA LYS A 115 15.93 -5.73 10.14
C LYS A 115 16.76 -4.50 9.74
N ARG A 116 16.08 -3.36 9.56
CA ARG A 116 16.73 -2.07 9.30
C ARG A 116 17.64 -1.71 10.47
N MET A 117 18.90 -1.38 10.20
CA MET A 117 19.84 -0.94 11.22
C MET A 117 19.43 0.44 11.74
N THR A 118 19.57 0.67 13.05
CA THR A 118 19.41 1.99 13.70
C THR A 118 20.76 2.44 14.26
N PRO A 119 20.99 3.76 14.46
CA PRO A 119 22.25 4.25 15.01
C PRO A 119 22.61 3.62 16.36
N GLY A 120 21.70 3.68 17.34
CA GLY A 120 21.97 3.12 18.67
C GLY A 120 22.21 1.61 18.67
N LEU A 121 21.53 0.87 17.79
CA LEU A 121 21.78 -0.56 17.64
C LEU A 121 23.15 -0.83 17.00
N TRP A 122 23.54 -0.03 16.01
CA TRP A 122 24.85 -0.14 15.37
C TRP A 122 25.96 0.10 16.39
N GLU A 123 25.86 1.15 17.20
CA GLU A 123 26.84 1.45 18.25
C GLU A 123 26.97 0.32 19.26
N LYS A 124 25.83 -0.24 19.69
CA LYS A 124 25.80 -1.37 20.64
C LYS A 124 26.44 -2.63 20.08
N ILE A 125 26.16 -2.97 18.81
CA ILE A 125 26.72 -4.16 18.16
C ILE A 125 28.21 -4.01 17.86
N ARG A 126 28.65 -2.80 17.48
CA ARG A 126 30.03 -2.54 17.05
C ARG A 126 30.95 -2.08 18.17
N GLY A 127 30.41 -1.70 19.33
CA GLY A 127 31.18 -1.18 20.45
C GLY A 127 31.86 0.16 20.14
N GLN A 128 31.34 0.91 19.17
CA GLN A 128 31.91 2.17 18.70
C GLN A 128 30.82 3.23 18.60
N ARG A 129 31.11 4.44 19.11
CA ARG A 129 30.23 5.61 18.95
C ARG A 129 30.33 6.19 17.55
N LEU A 130 29.18 6.55 16.99
CA LEU A 130 29.10 7.26 15.73
C LEU A 130 29.36 8.75 15.95
N ARG A 131 30.14 9.37 15.07
CA ARG A 131 30.35 10.81 15.10
C ARG A 131 29.30 11.50 14.24
N PHE A 132 28.71 12.57 14.77
CA PHE A 132 27.82 13.45 14.02
C PHE A 132 28.63 14.44 13.18
N ILE A 133 28.27 14.54 11.90
CA ILE A 133 28.86 15.50 10.95
C ILE A 133 27.73 16.35 10.37
N TYR A 134 27.72 17.63 10.75
CA TYR A 134 26.84 18.62 10.15
C TYR A 134 27.31 19.01 8.75
N ARG A 135 26.37 19.18 7.83
CA ARG A 135 26.65 19.66 6.46
C ARG A 135 25.67 20.75 6.10
N ARG A 136 26.14 22.01 6.00
CA ARG A 136 25.27 23.13 5.64
C ARG A 136 24.63 22.89 4.26
N GLY A 137 23.30 23.02 4.19
CA GLY A 137 22.53 22.83 2.95
C GLY A 137 22.45 21.38 2.44
N LYS A 138 22.95 20.40 3.19
CA LYS A 138 22.90 18.97 2.84
C LYS A 138 22.42 18.15 4.04
N PRO A 139 21.92 16.92 3.85
CA PRO A 139 21.58 16.06 4.98
C PRO A 139 22.81 15.85 5.89
N SER A 140 22.63 15.85 7.21
CA SER A 140 23.72 15.55 8.14
C SER A 140 24.07 14.06 8.10
N LEU A 141 25.20 13.67 8.67
CA LEU A 141 25.65 12.28 8.68
C LEU A 141 25.96 11.79 10.10
N LEU A 142 25.76 10.48 10.29
CA LEU A 142 26.47 9.73 11.32
C LEU A 142 27.52 8.86 10.66
N VAL A 143 28.76 9.03 11.08
CA VAL A 143 29.92 8.37 10.49
C VAL A 143 30.61 7.48 11.53
N ALA A 144 31.18 6.37 11.07
CA ALA A 144 32.10 5.58 11.87
C ALA A 144 33.52 5.97 11.48
N GLU A 145 34.32 6.39 12.46
CA GLU A 145 35.73 6.70 12.28
C GLU A 145 36.58 5.43 12.38
N ASN A 146 37.87 5.54 12.05
CA ASN A 146 38.85 4.45 12.22
C ASN A 146 38.41 3.12 11.57
N GLN A 147 37.70 3.19 10.45
CA GLN A 147 37.34 2.01 9.66
C GLN A 147 38.45 1.67 8.68
N ARG A 148 38.46 0.43 8.20
CA ARG A 148 39.25 -0.03 7.06
C ARG A 148 38.36 -0.73 6.06
N ALA A 149 38.65 -0.53 4.78
CA ALA A 149 38.05 -1.32 3.72
C ALA A 149 38.46 -2.79 3.89
N ARG A 150 37.50 -3.70 3.82
CA ARG A 150 37.78 -5.14 3.80
C ARG A 150 38.28 -5.52 2.41
N GLN A 151 39.37 -6.28 2.38
CA GLN A 151 39.85 -6.91 1.15
C GLN A 151 39.11 -8.24 0.94
N GLY A 152 38.71 -8.52 -0.31
CA GLY A 152 38.02 -9.75 -0.72
C GLY A 152 36.58 -9.55 -1.23
N GLN A 153 35.97 -10.63 -1.72
CA GLN A 153 34.69 -10.60 -2.45
C GLN A 153 33.50 -10.04 -1.64
N ARG A 154 33.54 -10.11 -0.30
CA ARG A 154 32.46 -9.59 0.57
C ARG A 154 32.47 -8.06 0.70
N GLY A 155 33.58 -7.39 0.35
CA GLY A 155 33.75 -5.94 0.44
C GLY A 155 33.38 -5.33 1.80
N GLY A 156 33.14 -4.02 1.81
CA GLY A 156 32.63 -3.27 2.96
C GLY A 156 33.71 -2.73 3.90
N PHE A 157 33.27 -2.29 5.08
CA PHE A 157 34.12 -1.64 6.08
C PHE A 157 34.03 -2.32 7.44
N SER A 158 35.13 -2.33 8.18
CA SER A 158 35.15 -2.75 9.59
C SER A 158 36.12 -1.93 10.41
N ALA A 159 35.91 -1.92 11.72
CA ALA A 159 36.81 -1.27 12.68
C ALA A 159 38.26 -1.74 12.43
N ALA A 160 39.18 -0.79 12.38
CA ALA A 160 40.59 -1.08 12.24
C ALA A 160 41.13 -1.77 13.50
N SER A 161 42.11 -2.67 13.34
CA SER A 161 42.80 -3.27 14.49
C SER A 161 43.54 -2.21 15.31
N GLN A 162 43.81 -2.49 16.59
CA GLN A 162 44.52 -1.55 17.47
C GLN A 162 45.84 -1.07 16.85
N LYS A 163 46.63 -1.97 16.26
CA LYS A 163 47.89 -1.62 15.54
C LYS A 163 47.66 -0.68 14.36
N ALA A 164 46.57 -0.84 13.62
CA ALA A 164 46.25 0.06 12.51
C ALA A 164 45.76 1.43 12.99
N GLN A 165 45.08 1.48 14.15
CA GLN A 165 44.68 2.74 14.77
C GLN A 165 45.88 3.52 15.29
N THR A 166 46.86 2.87 15.92
CA THR A 166 48.08 3.53 16.40
C THR A 166 48.96 4.06 15.28
N THR A 167 49.06 3.33 14.17
CA THR A 167 49.87 3.72 13.00
C THR A 167 49.17 4.68 12.04
N GLY A 168 47.86 4.91 12.19
CA GLY A 168 47.06 5.75 11.31
C GLY A 168 46.88 5.25 9.86
N ARG A 169 47.55 4.15 9.47
CA ARG A 169 47.66 3.74 8.07
C ARG A 169 46.33 3.20 7.54
N GLY A 170 45.84 3.77 6.45
CA GLY A 170 44.66 3.25 5.72
C GLY A 170 43.34 3.35 6.50
N LEU A 171 43.27 4.20 7.51
CA LEU A 171 42.03 4.51 8.21
C LEU A 171 41.13 5.38 7.34
N VAL A 172 39.84 5.12 7.37
CA VAL A 172 38.83 5.89 6.66
C VAL A 172 37.64 6.19 7.56
N THR A 173 36.99 7.32 7.29
CA THR A 173 35.71 7.69 7.91
C THR A 173 34.58 7.30 6.98
N VAL A 174 33.65 6.49 7.48
CA VAL A 174 32.64 5.85 6.65
C VAL A 174 31.25 6.37 7.04
N PRO A 175 30.51 6.97 6.12
CA PRO A 175 29.11 7.33 6.35
C PRO A 175 28.25 6.09 6.61
N MET A 176 27.65 6.04 7.79
CA MET A 176 26.77 4.94 8.20
C MET A 176 25.30 5.31 8.06
N PHE A 177 24.92 6.54 8.41
CA PHE A 177 23.54 7.01 8.30
C PHE A 177 23.47 8.40 7.71
N LEU A 178 22.47 8.59 6.85
CA LEU A 178 22.00 9.90 6.39
C LEU A 178 20.93 10.41 7.36
N LEU A 179 21.09 11.64 7.85
CA LEU A 179 20.16 12.29 8.76
C LEU A 179 19.39 13.37 8.04
N VAL A 180 18.07 13.24 8.02
CA VAL A 180 17.13 14.23 7.47
C VAL A 180 16.09 14.57 8.53
N PRO A 181 15.63 15.83 8.64
CA PRO A 181 14.65 16.19 9.67
C PRO A 181 13.27 15.57 9.37
N GLN A 182 12.90 15.55 8.09
CA GLN A 182 11.65 14.99 7.60
C GLN A 182 11.77 14.56 6.14
N VAL A 183 10.85 13.73 5.68
CA VAL A 183 10.70 13.30 4.28
C VAL A 183 9.24 13.41 3.90
N THR A 184 8.93 14.22 2.89
CA THR A 184 7.58 14.28 2.31
C THR A 184 7.47 13.30 1.16
N LEU A 185 6.50 12.39 1.24
CA LEU A 185 6.21 11.45 0.17
C LEU A 185 5.51 12.17 -0.98
N LYS A 186 5.86 11.83 -2.22
CA LYS A 186 5.08 12.25 -3.39
C LYS A 186 3.74 11.50 -3.38
N LYS A 187 2.63 12.20 -3.61
CA LYS A 187 1.34 11.57 -3.92
C LYS A 187 1.47 10.70 -5.18
N LYS A 188 1.13 9.42 -5.07
CA LYS A 188 1.35 8.42 -6.14
C LYS A 188 0.07 8.01 -6.85
N PHE A 189 -1.05 8.01 -6.14
CA PHE A 189 -2.36 7.60 -6.65
C PHE A 189 -3.47 8.30 -5.84
N ASP A 190 -4.73 8.11 -6.25
CA ASP A 190 -5.88 8.77 -5.65
C ASP A 190 -7.01 7.76 -5.41
N ILE A 191 -7.19 7.36 -4.15
CA ILE A 191 -8.15 6.33 -3.74
C ILE A 191 -9.57 6.87 -3.87
N ASP A 192 -9.81 8.12 -3.45
CA ASP A 192 -11.13 8.75 -3.46
C ASP A 192 -11.66 8.96 -4.88
N ARG A 193 -10.79 9.42 -5.78
CA ARG A 193 -11.13 9.58 -7.21
C ARG A 193 -11.56 8.25 -7.82
N SER A 194 -10.81 7.19 -7.55
CA SER A 194 -11.13 5.84 -8.05
C SER A 194 -12.46 5.35 -7.49
N SER A 195 -12.67 5.55 -6.19
CA SER A 195 -13.90 5.19 -5.49
C SER A 195 -15.12 5.90 -6.07
N ARG A 196 -15.06 7.24 -6.20
CA ARG A 196 -16.14 8.05 -6.78
C ARG A 196 -16.48 7.63 -8.21
N ARG A 197 -15.45 7.32 -9.02
CA ARG A 197 -15.66 6.85 -10.39
C ARG A 197 -16.45 5.55 -10.42
N TRP A 198 -16.04 4.54 -9.65
CA TRP A 198 -16.78 3.27 -9.61
C TRP A 198 -18.20 3.43 -9.06
N ILE A 199 -18.37 4.22 -8.00
CA ILE A 199 -19.70 4.55 -7.43
C ILE A 199 -20.60 5.18 -8.48
N SER A 200 -20.09 6.14 -9.28
CA SER A 200 -20.88 6.83 -10.30
C SER A 200 -21.41 5.90 -11.40
N THR A 201 -20.75 4.75 -11.63
CA THR A 201 -21.18 3.77 -12.63
C THR A 201 -22.23 2.78 -12.11
N LEU A 202 -22.48 2.73 -10.79
CA LEU A 202 -23.33 1.70 -10.18
C LEU A 202 -24.77 1.74 -10.70
N ALA A 203 -25.39 2.92 -10.75
CA ALA A 203 -26.77 3.05 -11.20
C ALA A 203 -26.95 2.52 -12.62
N GLN A 204 -26.06 2.92 -13.54
CA GLN A 204 -26.10 2.45 -14.92
C GLN A 204 -25.87 0.93 -15.03
N ARG A 205 -24.95 0.38 -14.24
CA ARG A 205 -24.67 -1.07 -14.24
C ARG A 205 -25.87 -1.87 -13.75
N ILE A 206 -26.55 -1.38 -12.70
CA ILE A 206 -27.76 -2.02 -12.17
C ILE A 206 -28.86 -1.97 -13.23
N ALA A 207 -29.11 -0.81 -13.83
CA ALA A 207 -30.12 -0.66 -14.89
C ALA A 207 -29.86 -1.59 -16.07
N ASN A 208 -28.63 -1.60 -16.60
CA ASN A 208 -28.26 -2.47 -17.72
C ASN A 208 -28.47 -3.96 -17.39
N ARG A 209 -28.07 -4.39 -16.18
CA ARG A 209 -28.26 -5.79 -15.76
C ARG A 209 -29.72 -6.15 -15.55
N PHE A 210 -30.53 -5.20 -15.10
CA PHE A 210 -31.97 -5.39 -14.94
C PHE A 210 -32.61 -5.60 -16.32
N ASP A 211 -32.31 -4.74 -17.29
CA ASP A 211 -32.80 -4.86 -18.68
C ASP A 211 -32.37 -6.18 -19.34
N GLU A 212 -31.12 -6.62 -19.11
CA GLU A 212 -30.61 -7.89 -19.63
C GLU A 212 -31.34 -9.12 -19.04
N ALA A 213 -31.65 -9.08 -17.75
CA ALA A 213 -32.35 -10.15 -17.06
C ALA A 213 -33.82 -10.24 -17.48
N ASP A 214 -34.50 -9.09 -17.63
CA ASP A 214 -35.87 -9.00 -18.14
C ASP A 214 -35.97 -9.58 -19.56
N ARG A 215 -35.02 -9.25 -20.45
CA ARG A 215 -34.99 -9.80 -21.82
C ARG A 215 -34.79 -11.31 -21.85
N LYS A 216 -34.01 -11.86 -20.93
CA LYS A 216 -33.80 -13.32 -20.84
C LYS A 216 -35.02 -14.05 -20.31
N GLY A 217 -35.72 -13.47 -19.32
CA GLY A 217 -36.97 -14.02 -18.80
C GLY A 217 -38.14 -13.96 -19.79
N ALA A 218 -38.14 -12.99 -20.72
CA ALA A 218 -39.14 -12.90 -21.78
C ALA A 218 -38.91 -13.86 -22.97
N ALA A 219 -37.71 -14.44 -23.08
CA ALA A 219 -37.33 -15.36 -24.15
C ALA A 219 -37.42 -16.86 -23.76
N SER A 220 -37.72 -17.14 -22.49
CA SER A 220 -37.88 -18.47 -21.90
C SER A 220 -39.33 -18.74 -21.57
#